data_AF-A0A942IIT7-F1
#
_entry.id   AF-A0A942IIT7-F1
#
_cell.length_a   1.000
_cell.length_b   1.000
_cell.length_c   1.000
_cell.angle_alpha   90.00
_cell.angle_beta   90.00
_cell.angle_gamma   90.00
#
_symmetry.space_group_name_H-M   'P 1'
#
loop_
_entity.id
_entity.type
_entity.pdbx_description
1 polymer ?
#
loop_
_entity_poly.entity_id
_entity_poly.type
_entity_poly.pdbx_seq_one_letter_code
_entity_poly.pdbx_strand_id
1 'polypeptide(L)'
;MKLIAYDDIKSNEEIRVYIQKSDVVLGLMGYTEHAFDHVDNVACTAAYILLELGYSEREAELARIAGFMHDIGNIVNRDGHAQSGALIAFNILTRLGMEPAEIAHVVAAIGNHDEGNGSPVNSISAALTLADKSDVRRSRVRNKDFATFDIHDRVNYAVEESKPACSSTFTDIAIDSLCNKQFESAIH
;
A
#
# COMPACT_ATOMS: atom_id res chain seq x y z
N MET A 1 22.27 -13.76 3.19
CA MET A 1 21.10 -12.86 3.06
C MET A 1 21.29 -12.01 1.83
N LYS A 2 20.23 -11.80 1.07
CA LYS A 2 20.22 -11.04 -0.18
C LYS A 2 19.59 -9.67 0.10
N LEU A 3 20.19 -8.60 -0.45
CA LEU A 3 19.54 -7.30 -0.49
C LEU A 3 18.39 -7.39 -1.50
N ILE A 4 17.15 -7.33 -1.01
CA ILE A 4 15.95 -7.37 -1.84
C ILE A 4 15.51 -5.94 -2.12
N ALA A 5 15.36 -5.61 -3.41
CA ALA A 5 14.84 -4.34 -3.89
C ALA A 5 13.37 -4.48 -4.30
N TYR A 6 12.67 -3.34 -4.41
CA TYR A 6 11.31 -3.24 -4.93
C TYR A 6 11.19 -3.89 -6.32
N ASP A 7 12.20 -3.75 -7.19
CA ASP A 7 12.15 -4.35 -8.52
C ASP A 7 12.19 -5.90 -8.48
N ASP A 8 12.86 -6.50 -7.49
CA ASP A 8 12.80 -7.96 -7.26
C ASP A 8 11.37 -8.39 -6.90
N ILE A 9 10.65 -7.56 -6.13
CA ILE A 9 9.28 -7.80 -5.68
C ILE A 9 8.27 -7.57 -6.81
N LYS A 10 8.43 -6.48 -7.55
CA LYS A 10 7.57 -6.09 -8.67
C LYS A 10 7.60 -7.09 -9.82
N SER A 11 8.77 -7.68 -10.07
CA SER A 11 8.98 -8.69 -11.11
C SER A 11 8.66 -10.12 -10.68
N ASN A 12 8.42 -10.35 -9.38
CA ASN A 12 8.14 -11.69 -8.86
C ASN A 12 6.76 -12.20 -9.34
N GLU A 13 6.75 -13.30 -10.10
CA GLU A 13 5.53 -13.86 -10.67
C GLU A 13 4.49 -14.28 -9.63
N GLU A 14 4.92 -14.84 -8.50
CA GLU A 14 4.02 -15.28 -7.41
C GLU A 14 3.26 -14.09 -6.82
N ILE A 15 3.97 -13.00 -6.49
CA ILE A 15 3.37 -11.77 -5.96
C ILE A 15 2.40 -11.15 -6.97
N ARG A 16 2.80 -11.08 -8.25
CA ARG A 16 1.96 -10.54 -9.31
C ARG A 16 0.66 -11.31 -9.49
N VAL A 17 0.71 -12.64 -9.43
CA VAL A 17 -0.48 -13.49 -9.49
C VAL A 17 -1.40 -13.23 -8.29
N TYR A 18 -0.85 -13.03 -7.09
CA TYR A 18 -1.65 -12.76 -5.90
C TYR A 18 -2.32 -11.38 -5.95
N ILE A 19 -1.66 -10.35 -6.48
CA ILE A 19 -2.27 -9.04 -6.72
C ILE A 19 -3.44 -9.18 -7.71
N GLN A 20 -3.21 -9.84 -8.86
CA GLN A 20 -4.26 -10.04 -9.87
C GLN A 20 -5.46 -10.82 -9.32
N LYS A 21 -5.23 -11.87 -8.52
CA LYS A 21 -6.32 -12.67 -7.94
C LYS A 21 -7.05 -11.93 -6.83
N SER A 22 -6.34 -11.17 -6.00
CA SER A 22 -6.92 -10.29 -4.98
C SER A 22 -7.90 -9.32 -5.62
N ASP A 23 -7.48 -8.65 -6.69
CA ASP A 23 -8.30 -7.67 -7.39
C ASP A 23 -9.56 -8.28 -8.04
N VAL A 24 -9.46 -9.49 -8.59
CA VAL A 24 -10.62 -10.23 -9.11
C VAL A 24 -11.62 -10.55 -7.98
N VAL A 25 -11.14 -11.06 -6.85
CA VAL A 25 -11.98 -11.38 -5.69
C VAL A 25 -12.71 -10.13 -5.19
N LEU A 26 -11.99 -9.03 -5.00
CA LEU A 26 -12.55 -7.77 -4.54
C LEU A 26 -13.57 -7.18 -5.53
N GLY A 27 -13.29 -7.27 -6.83
CA GLY A 27 -14.24 -6.86 -7.86
C GLY A 27 -15.55 -7.63 -7.83
N LEU A 28 -15.50 -8.94 -7.57
CA LEU A 28 -16.70 -9.78 -7.43
C LEU A 28 -17.51 -9.45 -6.17
N MET A 29 -16.86 -8.93 -5.13
CA MET A 29 -17.49 -8.46 -3.90
C MET A 29 -18.01 -7.01 -3.99
N GLY A 30 -17.73 -6.31 -5.09
CA GLY A 30 -18.18 -4.93 -5.33
C GLY A 30 -17.25 -3.84 -4.80
N TYR A 31 -16.04 -4.17 -4.35
CA TYR A 31 -15.06 -3.18 -3.91
C TYR A 31 -14.37 -2.47 -5.08
N THR A 32 -13.73 -1.34 -4.78
CA THR A 32 -12.88 -0.60 -5.71
C THR A 32 -11.70 -1.44 -6.22
N GLU A 33 -11.04 -0.97 -7.28
CA GLU A 33 -9.83 -1.60 -7.82
C GLU A 33 -8.67 -1.60 -6.80
N HIS A 34 -7.99 -2.75 -6.73
CA HIS A 34 -6.77 -2.99 -5.95
C HIS A 34 -5.77 -3.82 -6.79
N ALA A 35 -5.60 -3.46 -8.07
CA ALA A 35 -4.68 -4.06 -9.02
C ALA A 35 -3.36 -3.27 -9.09
N PHE A 36 -2.58 -3.48 -10.16
CA PHE A 36 -1.22 -2.94 -10.29
C PHE A 36 -1.17 -1.42 -10.22
N ASP A 37 -2.13 -0.71 -10.82
CA ASP A 37 -2.14 0.75 -10.80
C ASP A 37 -2.31 1.29 -9.37
N HIS A 38 -3.08 0.59 -8.52
CA HIS A 38 -3.21 0.89 -7.09
C HIS A 38 -1.91 0.62 -6.34
N VAL A 39 -1.44 -0.64 -6.32
CA VAL A 39 -0.30 -1.03 -5.49
C VAL A 39 1.02 -0.38 -5.94
N ASP A 40 1.19 -0.08 -7.23
CA ASP A 40 2.32 0.73 -7.72
C ASP A 40 2.23 2.16 -7.20
N ASN A 41 1.05 2.79 -7.27
CA ASN A 41 0.90 4.15 -6.79
C ASN A 41 1.17 4.25 -5.28
N VAL A 42 0.61 3.34 -4.49
CA VAL A 42 0.85 3.25 -3.04
C VAL A 42 2.33 3.05 -2.74
N ALA A 43 3.01 2.13 -3.45
CA ALA A 43 4.45 1.93 -3.27
C ALA A 43 5.24 3.21 -3.54
N CYS A 44 5.03 3.87 -4.68
CA CYS A 44 5.79 5.06 -5.06
C CYS A 44 5.52 6.24 -4.12
N THR A 45 4.27 6.42 -3.68
CA THR A 45 3.88 7.46 -2.71
C THR A 45 4.48 7.20 -1.32
N ALA A 46 4.48 5.95 -0.85
CA ALA A 46 5.05 5.61 0.46
C ALA A 46 6.57 5.91 0.52
N ALA A 47 7.31 5.58 -0.56
CA ALA A 47 8.71 5.96 -0.68
C ALA A 47 8.90 7.48 -0.67
N TYR A 48 8.09 8.18 -1.47
CA TYR A 48 8.15 9.63 -1.59
C TYR A 48 7.96 10.32 -0.23
N ILE A 49 6.93 9.93 0.54
CA ILE A 49 6.69 10.46 1.89
C ILE A 49 7.93 10.32 2.76
N LEU A 50 8.57 9.15 2.78
CA LEU A 50 9.75 8.93 3.61
C LEU A 50 10.95 9.75 3.16
N LEU A 51 11.19 9.85 1.85
CA LEU A 51 12.30 10.64 1.30
C LEU A 51 12.14 12.14 1.60
N GLU A 52 10.93 12.69 1.44
CA GLU A 52 10.64 14.10 1.75
C GLU A 52 10.80 14.41 3.24
N LEU A 53 10.50 13.45 4.11
CA LEU A 53 10.70 13.57 5.56
C LEU A 53 12.16 13.32 5.99
N GLY A 54 13.08 13.06 5.06
CA GLY A 54 14.51 12.90 5.33
C GLY A 54 14.91 11.52 5.87
N TYR A 55 14.05 10.51 5.73
CA TYR A 55 14.41 9.12 6.05
C TYR A 55 15.36 8.53 4.99
N SER A 56 16.00 7.42 5.32
CA SER A 56 16.99 6.82 4.44
C SER A 56 16.37 6.23 3.17
N GLU A 57 17.16 6.17 2.08
CA GLU A 57 16.76 5.47 0.84
C GLU A 57 16.34 4.02 1.11
N ARG A 58 16.97 3.36 2.10
CA ARG A 58 16.62 1.99 2.43
C ARG A 58 15.26 1.89 3.10
N GLU A 59 14.91 2.80 4.02
CA GLU A 59 13.57 2.83 4.61
C GLU A 59 12.49 3.13 3.56
N ALA A 60 12.75 4.07 2.65
CA ALA A 60 11.89 4.33 1.50
C ALA A 60 11.70 3.08 0.62
N GLU A 61 12.78 2.34 0.36
CA GLU A 61 12.72 1.08 -0.40
C GLU A 61 11.90 -0.01 0.30
N LEU A 62 12.03 -0.14 1.63
CA LEU A 62 11.19 -1.06 2.42
C LEU A 62 9.71 -0.65 2.39
N ALA A 63 9.41 0.65 2.39
CA ALA A 63 8.04 1.14 2.23
C ALA A 63 7.47 0.86 0.83
N ARG A 64 8.28 0.93 -0.23
CA ARG A 64 7.85 0.49 -1.57
C ARG A 64 7.53 -0.99 -1.62
N ILE A 65 8.38 -1.82 -1.01
CA ILE A 65 8.16 -3.27 -0.93
C ILE A 65 6.85 -3.55 -0.17
N ALA A 66 6.66 -2.90 0.97
CA ALA A 66 5.44 -3.04 1.76
C ALA A 66 4.20 -2.59 0.97
N GLY A 67 4.25 -1.41 0.34
CA GLY A 67 3.16 -0.86 -0.47
C GLY A 67 2.77 -1.71 -1.66
N PHE A 68 3.73 -2.34 -2.33
CA PHE A 68 3.43 -3.23 -3.46
C PHE A 68 2.75 -4.53 -3.01
N MET A 69 3.04 -4.98 -1.79
CA MET A 69 2.58 -6.26 -1.24
C MET A 69 1.38 -6.14 -0.31
N HIS A 70 0.98 -4.93 0.11
CA HIS A 70 0.10 -4.74 1.27
C HIS A 70 -1.26 -5.45 1.15
N ASP A 71 -1.80 -5.52 -0.05
CA ASP A 71 -3.12 -6.09 -0.34
C ASP A 71 -3.15 -7.56 -0.73
N ILE A 72 -2.00 -8.25 -0.81
CA ILE A 72 -1.96 -9.65 -1.28
C ILE A 72 -2.76 -10.61 -0.39
N GLY A 73 -3.09 -10.20 0.85
CA GLY A 73 -3.97 -10.95 1.74
C GLY A 73 -5.42 -11.04 1.28
N ASN A 74 -5.87 -10.16 0.39
CA ASN A 74 -7.24 -10.19 -0.15
C ASN A 74 -7.53 -11.45 -0.98
N ILE A 75 -6.51 -12.21 -1.41
CA ILE A 75 -6.72 -13.56 -1.97
C ILE A 75 -7.38 -14.53 -0.98
N VAL A 76 -7.23 -14.28 0.32
CA VAL A 76 -7.80 -15.11 1.39
C VAL A 76 -9.18 -14.57 1.77
N ASN A 77 -9.24 -13.31 2.19
CA ASN A 77 -10.46 -12.59 2.51
C ASN A 77 -10.17 -11.08 2.62
N ARG A 78 -11.18 -10.24 2.41
CA ARG A 78 -11.11 -8.81 2.74
C ARG A 78 -10.97 -8.59 4.25
N ASP A 79 -11.73 -9.35 5.03
CA ASP A 79 -11.68 -9.33 6.49
C ASP A 79 -10.37 -9.97 6.95
N GLY A 80 -9.51 -9.18 7.58
CA GLY A 80 -8.18 -9.62 8.00
C GLY A 80 -7.15 -9.71 6.87
N HIS A 81 -7.36 -9.00 5.75
CA HIS A 81 -6.40 -8.98 4.63
C HIS A 81 -5.01 -8.47 5.05
N ALA A 82 -4.93 -7.49 5.96
CA ALA A 82 -3.67 -6.99 6.49
C ALA A 82 -2.85 -8.10 7.19
N GLN A 83 -3.47 -8.88 8.08
CA GLN A 83 -2.78 -9.94 8.83
C GLN A 83 -2.42 -11.13 7.93
N SER A 84 -3.34 -11.54 7.06
CA SER A 84 -3.09 -12.62 6.12
C SER A 84 -2.00 -12.23 5.10
N GLY A 85 -2.04 -11.00 4.59
CA GLY A 85 -1.02 -10.42 3.72
C GLY A 85 0.35 -10.35 4.39
N ALA A 86 0.42 -9.96 5.66
CA ALA A 86 1.66 -9.92 6.44
C ALA A 86 2.31 -11.32 6.55
N LEU A 87 1.51 -12.37 6.77
CA LEU A 87 2.01 -13.75 6.83
C LEU A 87 2.47 -14.28 5.46
N ILE A 88 1.74 -13.95 4.39
CA ILE A 88 2.13 -14.30 3.02
C ILE A 88 3.45 -13.59 2.65
N ALA A 89 3.55 -12.29 2.94
CA ALA A 89 4.77 -11.51 2.71
C ALA A 89 5.96 -12.07 3.50
N PHE A 90 5.76 -12.39 4.78
CA PHE A 90 6.79 -13.02 5.62
C PHE A 90 7.34 -14.30 4.96
N ASN A 91 6.46 -15.17 4.47
CA ASN A 91 6.85 -16.41 3.79
C ASN A 91 7.66 -16.14 2.52
N ILE A 92 7.17 -15.26 1.64
CA ILE A 92 7.82 -14.96 0.35
C ILE A 92 9.19 -14.32 0.59
N LEU A 93 9.27 -13.29 1.43
CA LEU A 93 10.52 -12.56 1.69
C LEU A 93 11.57 -13.44 2.37
N THR A 94 11.12 -14.34 3.26
CA THR A 94 12.00 -15.37 3.86
C THR A 94 12.58 -16.30 2.80
N ARG A 95 11.76 -16.79 1.86
CA ARG A 95 12.22 -17.64 0.74
C ARG A 95 13.17 -16.91 -0.21
N LEU A 96 12.99 -15.60 -0.39
CA LEU A 96 13.91 -14.75 -1.17
C LEU A 96 15.23 -14.48 -0.43
N GLY A 97 15.33 -14.83 0.85
CA GLY A 97 16.55 -14.68 1.65
C GLY A 97 16.80 -13.24 2.11
N MET A 98 15.74 -12.42 2.21
CA MET A 98 15.80 -11.07 2.77
C MET A 98 16.27 -11.10 4.23
N GLU A 99 16.88 -10.00 4.69
CA GLU A 99 17.34 -9.89 6.07
C GLU A 99 16.17 -9.89 7.06
N PRO A 100 16.22 -10.66 8.16
CA PRO A 100 15.10 -10.77 9.09
C PRO A 100 14.61 -9.46 9.73
N ALA A 101 15.49 -8.50 10.06
CA ALA A 101 15.05 -7.21 10.59
C ALA A 101 14.30 -6.37 9.54
N GLU A 102 14.74 -6.41 8.27
CA GLU A 102 14.00 -5.78 7.16
C GLU A 102 12.65 -6.45 6.90
N ILE A 103 12.58 -7.79 6.96
CA ILE A 103 11.32 -8.53 6.90
C ILE A 103 10.39 -8.05 8.01
N ALA A 104 10.90 -7.90 9.24
CA ALA A 104 10.10 -7.44 10.37
C ALA A 104 9.50 -6.04 10.12
N HIS A 105 10.24 -5.12 9.51
CA HIS A 105 9.72 -3.81 9.12
C HIS A 105 8.59 -3.90 8.09
N VAL A 106 8.79 -4.66 7.00
CA VAL A 106 7.80 -4.83 5.94
C VAL A 106 6.53 -5.50 6.46
N VAL A 107 6.67 -6.60 7.20
CA VAL A 107 5.54 -7.37 7.74
C VAL A 107 4.79 -6.57 8.80
N ALA A 108 5.49 -5.81 9.66
CA ALA A 108 4.84 -4.91 10.61
C ALA A 108 4.04 -3.81 9.91
N ALA A 109 4.57 -3.23 8.83
CA ALA A 109 3.84 -2.23 8.05
C ALA A 109 2.58 -2.83 7.39
N ILE A 110 2.71 -3.98 6.71
CA ILE A 110 1.57 -4.66 6.08
C ILE A 110 0.53 -5.08 7.12
N GLY A 111 0.94 -5.63 8.26
CA GLY A 111 0.01 -6.10 9.28
C GLY A 111 -0.80 -4.99 9.97
N ASN A 112 -0.35 -3.74 9.88
CA ASN A 112 -0.92 -2.60 10.59
C ASN A 112 -1.50 -1.49 9.68
N HIS A 113 -1.49 -1.67 8.36
CA HIS A 113 -1.92 -0.60 7.43
C HIS A 113 -3.45 -0.39 7.38
N ASP A 114 -4.24 -1.36 7.85
CA ASP A 114 -5.70 -1.29 7.84
C ASP A 114 -6.26 -0.76 9.17
N GLU A 115 -7.08 0.29 9.09
CA GLU A 115 -7.56 1.07 10.24
C GLU A 115 -8.46 0.28 11.19
N GLY A 116 -9.10 -0.79 10.72
CA GLY A 116 -9.98 -1.62 11.55
C GLY A 116 -9.22 -2.43 12.61
N ASN A 117 -7.93 -2.72 12.36
CA ASN A 117 -7.15 -3.68 13.14
C ASN A 117 -5.70 -3.26 13.38
N GLY A 118 -5.28 -2.07 12.92
CA GLY A 118 -3.88 -1.65 12.89
C GLY A 118 -3.65 -0.23 13.41
N SER A 119 -2.40 0.08 13.76
CA SER A 119 -1.93 1.43 14.06
C SER A 119 -0.52 1.60 13.50
N PRO A 120 -0.15 2.80 13.01
CA PRO A 120 1.21 3.03 12.52
C PRO A 120 2.23 2.79 13.65
N VAL A 121 2.97 1.69 13.57
CA VAL A 121 3.94 1.27 14.60
C VAL A 121 5.38 1.70 14.30
N ASN A 122 5.63 2.23 13.10
CA ASN A 122 6.90 2.80 12.66
C ASN A 122 6.70 3.72 11.43
N SER A 123 7.76 4.41 11.01
CA SER A 123 7.77 5.32 9.85
C SER A 123 7.27 4.66 8.57
N ILE A 124 7.70 3.43 8.27
CA ILE A 124 7.29 2.65 7.10
C ILE A 124 5.79 2.34 7.13
N SER A 125 5.26 1.92 8.28
CA SER A 125 3.83 1.67 8.47
C SER A 125 3.00 2.94 8.33
N ALA A 126 3.48 4.06 8.86
CA ALA A 126 2.82 5.36 8.74
C ALA A 126 2.78 5.83 7.27
N ALA A 127 3.90 5.73 6.56
CA ALA A 127 4.00 6.09 5.15
C ALA A 127 3.10 5.22 4.28
N LEU A 128 3.09 3.90 4.51
CA LEU A 128 2.21 2.97 3.81
C LEU A 128 0.73 3.33 4.02
N THR A 129 0.33 3.54 5.27
CA THR A 129 -1.07 3.86 5.62
C THR A 129 -1.51 5.16 4.93
N LEU A 130 -0.68 6.21 5.01
CA LEU A 130 -0.98 7.46 4.32
C LEU A 130 -1.04 7.27 2.80
N ALA A 131 -0.09 6.53 2.23
CA ALA A 131 -0.05 6.29 0.79
C ALA A 131 -1.29 5.57 0.29
N ASP A 132 -1.72 4.49 0.97
CA ASP A 132 -2.96 3.76 0.64
C ASP A 132 -4.18 4.68 0.69
N LYS A 133 -4.38 5.39 1.80
CA LYS A 133 -5.54 6.28 1.96
C LYS A 133 -5.53 7.47 1.02
N SER A 134 -4.35 7.92 0.60
CA SER A 134 -4.19 9.00 -0.37
C SER A 134 -4.46 8.57 -1.81
N ASP A 135 -4.53 7.26 -2.10
CA ASP A 135 -4.80 6.76 -3.45
C ASP A 135 -6.29 6.85 -3.82
N VAL A 136 -6.77 8.09 -3.90
CA VAL A 136 -8.15 8.40 -4.26
C VAL A 136 -8.23 8.79 -5.72
N ARG A 137 -8.83 7.93 -6.54
CA ARG A 137 -8.98 8.14 -7.99
C ARG A 137 -10.32 7.60 -8.48
N ARG A 138 -11.05 8.40 -9.25
CA ARG A 138 -12.34 7.96 -9.85
C ARG A 138 -12.21 6.69 -10.69
N SER A 139 -11.06 6.46 -11.32
CA SER A 139 -10.77 5.25 -12.10
C SER A 139 -10.80 3.96 -11.28
N ARG A 140 -10.71 4.03 -9.94
CA ARG A 140 -10.82 2.86 -9.06
C ARG A 140 -12.26 2.40 -8.85
N VAL A 141 -13.24 3.27 -9.08
CA VAL A 141 -14.66 2.98 -8.85
C VAL A 141 -15.17 2.04 -9.95
N ARG A 142 -15.55 0.83 -9.54
CA ARG A 142 -16.12 -0.19 -10.43
C ARG A 142 -17.64 -0.12 -10.48
N ASN A 143 -18.22 0.23 -9.34
CA ASN A 143 -19.65 0.33 -9.16
C ASN A 143 -20.20 1.53 -9.96
N LYS A 144 -21.25 1.29 -10.75
CA LYS A 144 -21.93 2.33 -11.53
C LYS A 144 -23.26 2.75 -10.93
N ASP A 145 -23.73 2.05 -9.90
CA ASP A 145 -24.96 2.36 -9.21
C ASP A 145 -24.69 3.14 -7.92
N PHE A 146 -24.87 4.46 -8.01
CA PHE A 146 -24.71 5.40 -6.89
C PHE A 146 -25.48 5.01 -5.62
N ALA A 147 -26.62 4.32 -5.75
CA ALA A 147 -27.42 3.94 -4.60
C ALA A 147 -26.73 2.88 -3.72
N THR A 148 -25.75 2.16 -4.27
CA THR A 148 -25.04 1.06 -3.61
C THR A 148 -23.59 1.38 -3.29
N PHE A 149 -23.17 2.63 -3.45
CA PHE A 149 -21.80 3.04 -3.16
C PHE A 149 -21.44 2.83 -1.70
N ASP A 150 -20.29 2.19 -1.48
CA ASP A 150 -19.66 2.16 -0.16
C ASP A 150 -18.93 3.50 0.14
N ILE A 151 -18.20 3.55 1.26
CA ILE A 151 -17.41 4.75 1.61
C ILE A 151 -16.28 5.03 0.59
N HIS A 152 -15.62 3.99 0.07
CA HIS A 152 -14.50 4.11 -0.84
C HIS A 152 -14.97 4.56 -2.21
N ASP A 153 -16.08 4.02 -2.72
CA ASP A 153 -16.71 4.43 -3.97
C ASP A 153 -17.06 5.91 -3.92
N ARG A 154 -17.69 6.41 -2.85
CA ARG A 154 -18.04 7.83 -2.72
C ARG A 154 -16.82 8.74 -2.75
N VAL A 155 -15.79 8.40 -1.98
CA VAL A 155 -14.56 9.20 -1.89
C VAL A 155 -13.81 9.21 -3.22
N ASN A 156 -13.65 8.04 -3.85
CA ASN A 156 -13.01 7.91 -5.16
C ASN A 156 -13.82 8.59 -6.27
N TYR A 157 -15.15 8.46 -6.26
CA TYR A 157 -16.01 9.06 -7.29
C TYR A 157 -16.01 10.59 -7.22
N ALA A 158 -15.90 11.18 -6.03
CA ALA A 158 -15.88 12.62 -5.86
C ALA A 158 -14.65 13.31 -6.49
N VAL A 159 -13.56 12.58 -6.70
CA VAL A 159 -12.34 13.13 -7.30
C VAL A 159 -12.54 13.40 -8.79
N GLU A 160 -12.20 14.63 -9.20
CA GLU A 160 -12.23 15.08 -10.61
C GLU A 160 -10.86 14.95 -11.28
N GLU A 161 -9.78 15.21 -10.54
CA GLU A 161 -8.40 15.05 -11.00
C GLU A 161 -7.53 14.38 -9.93
N SER A 162 -6.72 13.41 -10.35
CA SER A 162 -5.72 12.75 -9.50
C SER A 162 -4.52 12.37 -10.36
N LYS A 163 -3.31 12.54 -9.83
CA LYS A 163 -2.07 12.19 -10.53
C LYS A 163 -1.38 11.05 -9.79
N PRO A 164 -1.12 9.90 -10.46
CA PRO A 164 -0.31 8.84 -9.87
C PRO A 164 1.12 9.31 -9.63
N ALA A 165 1.64 9.09 -8.43
CA ALA A 165 3.01 9.43 -8.05
C ALA A 165 4.05 8.76 -8.97
N CYS A 166 3.73 7.59 -9.52
CA CYS A 166 4.65 6.85 -10.40
C CYS A 166 4.63 7.31 -11.88
N SER A 167 3.84 8.32 -12.27
CA SER A 167 3.67 8.77 -13.67
C SER A 167 4.38 10.07 -14.07
N SER A 168 5.00 10.79 -13.13
CA SER A 168 5.74 12.03 -13.37
C SER A 168 6.78 12.28 -12.29
N THR A 169 7.78 13.13 -12.54
CA THR A 169 8.63 13.69 -11.49
C THR A 169 7.75 14.20 -10.36
N PHE A 170 8.06 13.74 -9.14
CA PHE A 170 7.35 14.07 -7.90
C PHE A 170 7.11 15.57 -7.85
N THR A 171 5.84 15.98 -8.02
CA THR A 171 5.44 17.39 -8.01
C THR A 171 4.44 17.55 -6.89
N ASP A 172 4.92 18.06 -5.75
CA ASP A 172 4.34 18.81 -4.61
C ASP A 172 2.84 18.69 -4.23
N ILE A 173 2.06 17.82 -4.86
CA ILE A 173 0.61 17.78 -4.76
C ILE A 173 0.27 16.52 -3.96
N ALA A 174 0.23 16.66 -2.63
CA ALA A 174 -0.68 15.95 -1.70
C ALA A 174 -0.14 15.73 -0.26
N ILE A 175 0.94 16.39 0.17
CA ILE A 175 1.49 16.14 1.53
C ILE A 175 1.19 17.24 2.55
N ASP A 176 0.92 18.48 2.11
CA ASP A 176 0.85 19.65 3.02
C ASP A 176 -0.27 19.58 4.09
N SER A 177 -1.35 18.83 3.84
CA SER A 177 -2.45 18.66 4.81
C SER A 177 -2.38 17.39 5.67
N LEU A 178 -1.60 16.38 5.27
CA LEU A 178 -1.53 15.07 5.92
C LEU A 178 -0.29 14.92 6.83
N CYS A 179 0.87 15.46 6.44
CA CYS A 179 2.12 15.20 7.16
C CYS A 179 2.24 15.91 8.51
N ASN A 180 1.63 17.09 8.70
CA ASN A 180 1.94 17.92 9.88
C ASN A 180 1.16 17.60 11.16
N LYS A 181 0.20 16.65 11.16
CA LYS A 181 -0.57 16.33 12.39
C LYS A 181 -0.69 14.84 12.70
N GLN A 182 -0.75 13.96 11.70
CA GLN A 182 -0.88 12.51 11.92
C GLN A 182 0.46 11.78 12.03
N PHE A 183 1.52 12.29 11.37
CA PHE A 183 2.83 11.62 11.39
C PHE A 183 3.58 11.82 12.72
N GLU A 184 3.61 13.05 13.25
CA GLU A 184 4.28 13.35 14.52
C GLU A 184 3.59 12.71 15.74
N SER A 185 2.28 12.49 15.66
CA SER A 185 1.51 11.84 16.75
C SER A 185 1.59 10.30 16.73
N ALA A 186 2.04 9.70 15.62
CA ALA A 186 2.18 8.26 15.46
C ALA A 186 3.57 7.72 15.83
N ILE A 187 4.59 8.59 15.96
CA ILE A 187 6.01 8.22 16.13
C ILE A 187 6.53 8.57 17.54
N HIS A 188 5.67 8.99 18.46
CA HIS A 188 5.97 9.27 19.87
C HIS A 188 5.02 8.52 20.81
#